data_AF-A0A1F9ZNT9-F1
#
_entry.id   AF-A0A1F9ZNT9-F1
#
_cell.length_a   1.000
_cell.length_b   1.000
_cell.length_c   1.000
_cell.angle_alpha   90.00
_cell.angle_beta   90.00
_cell.angle_gamma   90.00
#
_symmetry.space_group_name_H-M   'P 1'
#
loop_
_entity.id
_entity.type
_entity.pdbx_description
1 polymer ?
#
loop_
_entity_poly.entity_id
_entity_poly.type
_entity_poly.pdbx_seq_one_letter_code
_entity_poly.pdbx_strand_id
1 'polypeptide(L)'
;MDKNSIFGNPTKTYHVLDLSYIDSAYLRDFRMKLGYTQSAFAIVLGVTKKSIEKWEQGVYPVSDPIRRLIYLMDKLPEVKEKLYPYK
;
A
#
# COMPACT_ATOMS: atom_id res chain seq x y z
N MET A 1 17.30 -30.75 32.86
CA MET A 1 16.51 -30.56 31.62
C MET A 1 16.24 -29.08 31.47
N ASP A 2 16.97 -28.43 30.57
CA ASP A 2 16.89 -26.99 30.32
C ASP A 2 15.65 -26.67 29.47
N LYS A 3 14.81 -25.75 29.95
CA LYS A 3 13.52 -25.38 29.32
C LYS A 3 13.68 -24.36 28.18
N ASN A 4 14.91 -23.96 27.84
CA ASN A 4 15.18 -22.96 26.80
C ASN A 4 15.32 -23.53 25.37
N SER A 5 15.10 -24.84 25.17
CA SER A 5 15.22 -25.50 23.86
C SER A 5 13.87 -25.76 23.17
N ILE A 6 12.94 -24.80 23.16
CA ILE A 6 11.66 -24.93 22.42
C ILE A 6 11.45 -23.78 21.41
N PHE A 7 12.19 -22.67 21.52
CA PHE A 7 12.04 -21.50 20.64
C PHE A 7 13.37 -21.06 20.02
N GLY A 8 14.12 -21.99 19.45
CA GLY A 8 15.19 -21.65 18.51
C GLY A 8 14.60 -21.18 17.19
N ASN A 9 14.00 -19.98 17.15
CA ASN A 9 13.67 -19.35 15.87
C ASN A 9 14.99 -18.89 15.24
N PRO A 10 15.42 -19.44 14.09
CA PRO A 10 16.46 -18.76 13.33
C PRO A 10 15.92 -17.39 12.98
N THR A 11 16.58 -16.33 13.43
CA THR A 11 16.24 -14.94 13.08
C THR A 11 16.41 -14.79 11.57
N LYS A 12 15.34 -15.07 10.81
CA LYS A 12 15.31 -14.83 9.37
C LYS A 12 15.35 -13.33 9.15
N THR A 13 16.44 -12.85 8.57
CA THR A 13 16.54 -11.46 8.11
C THR A 13 15.80 -11.35 6.79
N TYR A 14 14.82 -10.45 6.71
CA TYR A 14 14.06 -10.18 5.50
C TYR A 14 14.54 -8.87 4.89
N HIS A 15 14.92 -8.89 3.61
CA HIS A 15 15.09 -7.67 2.84
C HIS A 15 13.70 -7.16 2.45
N VAL A 16 13.29 -6.06 3.07
CA VAL A 16 12.03 -5.40 2.72
C VAL A 16 12.24 -4.66 1.41
N LEU A 17 11.31 -4.82 0.47
CA LEU A 17 11.32 -4.10 -0.80
C LEU A 17 11.27 -2.58 -0.54
N ASP A 18 12.17 -1.84 -1.15
CA ASP A 18 12.12 -0.38 -1.12
C ASP A 18 10.99 0.12 -2.04
N LEU A 19 10.03 0.81 -1.44
CA LEU A 19 8.87 1.39 -2.10
C LEU A 19 8.84 2.91 -1.97
N SER A 20 9.99 3.53 -1.65
CA SER A 20 10.13 4.99 -1.53
C SER A 20 9.74 5.73 -2.81
N TYR A 21 9.90 5.08 -3.98
CA TYR A 21 9.49 5.59 -5.29
C TYR A 21 7.97 5.79 -5.43
N ILE A 22 7.17 5.19 -4.54
CA ILE A 22 5.72 5.45 -4.45
C ILE A 22 5.55 6.74 -3.65
N ASP A 23 5.76 7.85 -4.35
CA ASP A 23 5.66 9.21 -3.87
C ASP A 23 4.31 9.87 -4.24
N SER A 24 4.20 11.17 -4.03
CA SER A 24 2.98 11.94 -4.31
C SER A 24 2.59 11.92 -5.78
N ALA A 25 3.56 12.01 -6.68
CA ALA A 25 3.35 12.01 -8.12
C ALA A 25 2.91 10.61 -8.59
N TYR A 26 3.63 9.58 -8.16
CA TYR A 26 3.27 8.20 -8.47
C TYR A 26 1.86 7.86 -7.98
N LEU A 27 1.50 8.24 -6.75
CA LEU A 27 0.17 8.00 -6.18
C LEU A 27 -0.93 8.63 -7.05
N ARG A 28 -0.73 9.89 -7.45
CA ARG A 28 -1.68 10.63 -8.29
C ARG A 28 -1.82 9.98 -9.66
N ASP A 29 -0.71 9.65 -10.30
CA ASP A 29 -0.70 9.04 -11.64
C ASP A 29 -1.35 7.66 -11.62
N PHE A 30 -1.05 6.86 -10.59
CA PHE A 30 -1.68 5.56 -10.39
C PHE A 30 -3.20 5.70 -10.21
N ARG A 31 -3.67 6.64 -9.39
CA ARG A 31 -5.10 6.91 -9.23
C ARG A 31 -5.76 7.31 -10.55
N MET A 32 -5.13 8.20 -11.30
CA MET A 32 -5.65 8.68 -12.59
C MET A 32 -5.68 7.58 -13.65
N LYS A 33 -4.66 6.71 -13.68
CA LYS A 33 -4.62 5.50 -14.54
C LYS A 33 -5.79 4.55 -14.26
N LEU A 34 -6.25 4.50 -13.01
CA LEU A 34 -7.42 3.71 -12.61
C LEU A 34 -8.76 4.41 -12.87
N GLY A 35 -8.76 5.69 -13.27
CA GLY A 35 -9.98 6.46 -13.52
C GLY A 35 -10.73 6.90 -12.27
N TYR A 36 -10.08 6.92 -11.10
CA TYR A 36 -10.74 7.25 -9.83
C TYR A 36 -10.61 8.73 -9.46
N THR A 37 -11.69 9.28 -8.90
CA THR A 37 -11.62 10.52 -8.11
C THR A 37 -10.86 10.28 -6.80
N GLN A 38 -10.39 11.33 -6.14
CA GLN A 38 -9.74 11.20 -4.82
C GLN A 38 -10.65 10.51 -3.79
N SER A 39 -11.96 10.81 -3.81
CA SER A 39 -12.93 10.18 -2.90
C SER A 39 -13.13 8.70 -3.21
N ALA A 40 -13.27 8.33 -4.49
CA ALA A 40 -13.41 6.93 -4.89
C ALA A 40 -12.15 6.12 -4.53
N PHE A 41 -10.98 6.69 -4.78
CA PHE A 41 -9.72 6.04 -4.45
C PHE A 41 -9.49 5.90 -2.94
N ALA A 42 -9.93 6.88 -2.15
CA ALA A 42 -9.91 6.80 -0.70
C ALA A 42 -10.75 5.61 -0.17
N ILE A 43 -11.93 5.38 -0.75
CA ILE A 43 -12.78 4.21 -0.44
C ILE A 43 -12.05 2.90 -0.77
N VAL A 44 -11.44 2.81 -1.95
CA VAL A 44 -10.67 1.62 -2.39
C VAL A 44 -9.51 1.33 -1.44
N LEU A 45 -8.79 2.36 -0.98
CA LEU A 45 -7.65 2.22 -0.08
C LEU A 45 -8.05 2.12 1.40
N GLY A 46 -9.33 2.28 1.76
CA GLY A 46 -9.80 2.26 3.14
C GLY A 46 -9.29 3.45 3.98
N VAL A 47 -9.10 4.62 3.36
CA VAL A 47 -8.59 5.83 4.02
C VAL A 47 -9.53 7.02 3.82
N THR A 48 -9.24 8.13 4.48
CA THR A 48 -10.01 9.36 4.27
C THR A 48 -9.59 10.07 2.98
N LYS A 49 -10.52 10.79 2.33
CA LYS A 49 -10.19 11.67 1.19
C LYS A 49 -9.08 12.67 1.53
N LYS A 50 -9.11 13.21 2.76
CA LYS A 50 -8.11 14.17 3.26
C LYS A 50 -6.70 13.56 3.32
N SER A 51 -6.58 12.25 3.56
CA SER A 51 -5.29 11.54 3.47
C SER A 51 -4.77 11.54 2.04
N ILE A 52 -5.63 11.21 1.06
CA ILE A 52 -5.27 11.23 -0.37
C ILE A 52 -4.85 12.65 -0.81
N GLU A 53 -5.63 13.67 -0.45
CA GLU A 53 -5.30 15.06 -0.76
C GLU A 53 -3.92 15.47 -0.24
N LYS A 54 -3.64 15.20 1.04
CA LYS A 54 -2.36 15.53 1.67
C LYS A 54 -1.19 14.76 1.06
N TRP A 55 -1.38 13.49 0.71
CA TRP A 55 -0.35 12.69 0.05
C TRP A 55 -0.07 13.17 -1.37
N GLU A 56 -1.09 13.45 -2.17
CA GLU A 56 -0.92 13.93 -3.55
C GLU A 56 -0.37 15.37 -3.61
N GLN A 57 -0.61 16.18 -2.57
CA GLN A 57 0.01 17.50 -2.42
C GLN A 57 1.46 17.44 -1.91
N GLY A 58 1.92 16.27 -1.45
CA GLY A 58 3.25 16.11 -0.85
C GLY A 58 3.39 16.72 0.56
N VAL A 59 2.29 17.03 1.24
CA VAL A 59 2.30 17.57 2.62
C VAL A 59 2.82 16.52 3.59
N TYR A 60 2.45 15.25 3.37
CA TYR A 60 2.98 14.10 4.08
C TYR A 60 3.33 12.99 3.09
N PRO A 61 4.35 12.16 3.38
CA PRO A 61 4.63 10.98 2.57
C PRO A 61 3.48 9.96 2.68
N VAL A 62 3.31 9.19 1.62
CA VAL A 62 2.42 8.03 1.60
C VAL A 62 2.87 7.04 2.67
N SER A 63 1.93 6.51 3.46
CA SER A 63 2.27 5.53 4.49
C SER A 63 2.75 4.21 3.88
N ASP A 64 3.71 3.55 4.53
CA ASP A 64 4.29 2.31 4.00
C ASP A 64 3.29 1.17 3.77
N PRO A 65 2.24 0.97 4.61
CA PRO A 65 1.20 0.01 4.30
C PRO A 65 0.48 0.31 2.98
N ILE A 66 0.23 1.58 2.69
CA ILE A 66 -0.44 2.02 1.46
C ILE A 66 0.49 1.90 0.27
N ARG A 67 1.78 2.20 0.41
CA ARG A 67 2.78 1.93 -0.63
C ARG A 67 2.80 0.46 -1.03
N ARG A 68 2.78 -0.45 -0.04
CA ARG A 68 2.68 -1.90 -0.29
C ARG A 68 1.38 -2.27 -1.00
N LEU A 69 0.24 -1.71 -0.56
CA LEU A 69 -1.04 -1.98 -1.20
C LEU A 69 -1.05 -1.53 -2.67
N ILE A 70 -0.54 -0.33 -2.96
CA ILE A 70 -0.41 0.20 -4.32
C ILE A 70 0.52 -0.68 -5.16
N TYR A 71 1.67 -1.08 -4.59
CA TYR A 71 2.58 -2.01 -5.25
C TYR A 71 1.88 -3.32 -5.62
N LEU A 72 1.13 -3.91 -4.69
CA LEU A 72 0.38 -5.14 -4.94
C LEU A 72 -0.71 -4.92 -6.00
N MET A 73 -1.46 -3.83 -5.95
CA MET A 73 -2.48 -3.51 -6.96
C MET A 73 -1.89 -3.27 -8.36
N ASP A 74 -0.67 -2.75 -8.46
CA ASP A 74 0.01 -2.55 -9.76
C ASP A 74 0.61 -3.84 -10.32
N LYS A 75 1.15 -4.71 -9.46
CA LYS A 75 1.83 -5.96 -9.88
C LYS A 75 0.91 -7.17 -9.96
N LEU A 76 -0.19 -7.18 -9.23
CA LEU A 76 -1.13 -8.29 -9.11
C LEU A 76 -2.56 -7.80 -9.42
N PRO A 77 -2.98 -7.81 -10.70
CA PRO A 77 -4.31 -7.32 -11.10
C PRO A 77 -5.47 -7.95 -10.33
N GLU A 78 -5.33 -9.21 -9.90
CA GLU A 78 -6.33 -9.92 -9.11
C GLU A 78 -6.57 -9.30 -7.71
N VAL A 79 -5.58 -8.58 -7.16
CA VAL A 79 -5.74 -7.84 -5.92
C VAL A 79 -6.71 -6.68 -6.12
N LYS A 80 -6.58 -5.97 -7.24
CA LYS A 80 -7.50 -4.88 -7.60
C LYS A 80 -8.94 -5.41 -7.74
N GLU A 81 -9.13 -6.54 -8.42
CA GLU A 81 -10.45 -7.15 -8.62
C GLU A 81 -11.11 -7.61 -7.31
N LYS A 82 -10.32 -8.17 -6.38
CA LYS A 82 -10.84 -8.63 -5.08
C LYS A 82 -11.18 -7.48 -4.12
N LEU A 83 -10.43 -6.39 -4.16
CA LEU A 83 -10.72 -5.20 -3.35
C LEU A 83 -11.97 -4.46 -3.83
N TYR A 84 -12.36 -4.67 -5.09
CA TYR A 84 -13.54 -4.06 -5.67
C TYR A 84 -14.23 -5.01 -6.65
N PRO A 85 -15.05 -5.97 -6.17
CA PRO A 85 -15.90 -6.73 -7.05
C PRO A 85 -16.89 -5.75 -7.68
N TYR A 86 -16.72 -5.46 -8.98
CA TYR A 86 -17.77 -4.78 -9.75
C TYR A 86 -19.07 -5.57 -9.55
N LYS A 87 -20.16 -4.88 -9.18
CA LYS A 87 -21.51 -5.41 -9.33
C LYS A 87 -21.92 -5.36 -10.79
#